data_AF-A0A7C5IFK2-F1
#
_entry.id   AF-A0A7C5IFK2-F1
#
_cell.length_a   1.000
_cell.length_b   1.000
_cell.length_c   1.000
_cell.angle_alpha   90.00
_cell.angle_beta   90.00
_cell.angle_gamma   90.00
#
_symmetry.space_group_name_H-M   'P 1'
#
loop_
_entity.id
_entity.type
_entity.pdbx_description
1 polymer ?
#
loop_
_entity_poly.entity_id
_entity_poly.type
_entity_poly.pdbx_seq_one_letter_code
_entity_poly.pdbx_strand_id
1 'polypeptide(L)'
;MVNKKLALAISVLIIVGIAALLEKFLTPLFYEGIPLPYPATGKPIGAALLPATFFHALIILGSIFAIGFTAEKLGFKLDELTPKTTQGKISLIMVFIMLASGMIMWWHPIAFLPFIIAAAYLTITELF
;
A
#
# COMPACT_ATOMS: atom_id res chain seq x y z
N MET A 1 3.17 -34.31 6.65
CA MET A 1 3.31 -33.00 7.32
C MET A 1 3.88 -32.01 6.33
N VAL A 2 3.16 -30.93 5.99
CA VAL A 2 3.68 -29.92 5.06
C VAL A 2 4.81 -29.13 5.76
N ASN A 3 5.96 -28.98 5.10
CA ASN A 3 7.06 -28.17 5.60
C ASN A 3 6.62 -26.69 5.63
N LYS A 4 6.48 -26.12 6.83
CA LYS A 4 5.99 -24.75 7.04
C LYS A 4 6.81 -23.69 6.29
N LYS A 5 8.13 -23.90 6.17
CA LYS A 5 9.03 -22.98 5.43
C LYS A 5 8.77 -23.05 3.93
N LEU A 6 8.55 -24.25 3.40
CA LEU A 6 8.20 -24.46 1.99
C LEU A 6 6.82 -23.85 1.68
N ALA A 7 5.83 -24.05 2.56
CA ALA A 7 4.51 -23.45 2.42
C ALA A 7 4.58 -21.91 2.40
N LEU A 8 5.37 -21.31 3.30
CA LEU A 8 5.56 -19.86 3.33
C LEU A 8 6.23 -19.35 2.04
N ALA A 9 7.27 -20.03 1.56
CA ALA A 9 7.97 -19.64 0.32
C ALA A 9 7.02 -19.66 -0.89
N ILE A 10 6.17 -20.68 -1.00
CA ILE A 10 5.15 -20.77 -2.06
C ILE A 10 4.13 -19.63 -1.92
N SER A 11 3.65 -19.34 -0.71
CA SER A 11 2.72 -18.22 -0.47
C SER A 11 3.32 -16.87 -0.84
N VAL A 12 4.59 -16.63 -0.50
CA VAL A 12 5.30 -15.39 -0.88
C VAL A 12 5.36 -15.27 -2.41
N LEU A 13 5.73 -16.34 -3.13
CA LEU A 13 5.76 -16.33 -4.59
C LEU A 13 4.40 -16.03 -5.20
N ILE A 14 3.32 -16.61 -4.65
CA ILE A 14 1.95 -16.33 -5.10
C ILE A 14 1.58 -14.87 -4.85
N ILE A 15 1.85 -14.34 -3.66
CA ILE A 15 1.51 -12.96 -3.30
C ILE A 15 2.27 -11.96 -4.16
N VAL A 16 3.57 -12.16 -4.37
CA VAL A 16 4.40 -11.32 -5.25
C VAL A 16 3.93 -11.44 -6.70
N GLY A 17 3.56 -12.65 -7.15
CA GLY A 17 2.97 -12.85 -8.48
C GLY A 17 1.66 -12.09 -8.67
N ILE A 18 0.77 -12.12 -7.68
CA ILE A 18 -0.48 -11.33 -7.67
C ILE A 18 -0.15 -9.83 -7.68
N ALA A 19 0.79 -9.37 -6.87
CA ALA A 19 1.22 -7.97 -6.83
C ALA A 19 1.72 -7.49 -8.21
N ALA A 20 2.56 -8.28 -8.86
CA ALA A 20 3.06 -7.97 -10.21
C ALA A 20 1.94 -7.98 -11.27
N LEU A 21 0.96 -8.88 -11.15
CA LEU A 21 -0.21 -8.87 -12.04
C LEU A 21 -1.08 -7.63 -11.81
N LEU A 22 -1.34 -7.26 -10.55
CA LEU A 22 -2.07 -6.04 -10.20
C LEU A 22 -1.36 -4.81 -10.75
N GLU A 23 -0.03 -4.72 -10.59
CA GLU A 23 0.76 -3.64 -11.17
C GLU A 23 0.62 -3.61 -12.69
N LYS A 24 0.80 -4.75 -13.38
CA LYS A 24 0.69 -4.83 -14.84
C LYS A 24 -0.68 -4.41 -15.37
N PHE A 25 -1.77 -4.79 -14.70
CA PHE A 25 -3.14 -4.55 -15.18
C PHE A 25 -3.73 -3.22 -14.71
N LEU A 26 -3.39 -2.78 -13.50
CA LEU A 26 -3.94 -1.54 -12.94
C LEU A 26 -3.11 -0.30 -13.31
N THR A 27 -1.80 -0.44 -13.53
CA THR A 27 -0.98 0.69 -14.01
C THR A 27 -1.55 1.30 -15.30
N PRO A 28 -1.84 0.55 -16.37
CA PRO A 28 -2.43 1.14 -17.57
C PRO A 28 -3.84 1.68 -17.30
N LEU A 29 -4.65 1.04 -16.45
CA LEU A 29 -6.00 1.50 -16.12
C LEU A 29 -5.98 2.87 -15.42
N PHE A 30 -5.06 3.07 -14.50
CA PHE A 30 -4.93 4.30 -13.74
C PHE A 30 -4.18 5.37 -14.55
N TYR A 31 -3.08 5.02 -15.19
CA TYR A 31 -2.18 5.98 -15.81
C TYR A 31 -2.33 6.08 -17.33
N GLU A 32 -3.47 5.63 -17.90
CA GLU A 32 -3.76 5.79 -19.32
C GLU A 32 -3.67 7.27 -19.73
N GLY A 33 -3.01 7.53 -20.85
CA GLY A 33 -2.78 8.90 -21.34
C GLY A 33 -1.67 9.68 -20.63
N ILE A 34 -0.98 9.07 -19.65
CA ILE A 34 0.21 9.65 -19.03
C ILE A 34 1.47 9.09 -19.72
N PRO A 35 2.35 9.94 -20.27
CA PRO A 35 3.59 9.47 -20.88
C PRO A 35 4.51 8.82 -19.83
N LEU A 36 4.93 7.60 -20.11
CA LEU A 36 5.94 6.84 -19.35
C LEU A 36 7.23 6.74 -20.18
N PRO A 37 8.44 6.96 -19.60
CA PRO A 37 8.69 7.32 -18.20
C PRO A 37 8.17 8.72 -17.86
N TYR A 38 7.78 8.92 -16.61
CA TYR A 38 7.21 10.21 -16.17
C TYR A 38 8.18 11.35 -16.49
N PRO A 39 7.76 12.38 -17.25
CA PRO A 39 8.64 13.50 -17.57
C PRO A 39 9.01 14.25 -16.30
N ALA A 40 10.23 14.80 -16.24
CA ALA A 40 10.67 15.63 -15.12
C ALA A 40 9.67 16.78 -14.90
N THR A 41 9.06 16.85 -13.71
CA THR A 41 7.95 17.76 -13.47
C THR A 41 8.43 19.07 -12.85
N GLY A 42 8.24 20.19 -13.53
CA GLY A 42 8.22 21.54 -12.92
C GLY A 42 6.85 21.91 -12.33
N LYS A 43 5.92 20.94 -12.21
CA LYS A 43 4.54 21.16 -11.75
C LYS A 43 4.44 21.06 -10.22
N PRO A 44 3.51 21.80 -9.57
CA PRO A 44 3.57 22.05 -8.12
C PRO A 44 3.33 20.84 -7.20
N ILE A 45 2.87 19.69 -7.73
CA ILE A 45 2.42 18.52 -6.93
C ILE A 45 2.95 17.19 -7.51
N GLY A 46 4.16 17.18 -8.10
CA GLY A 46 4.77 15.93 -8.63
C GLY A 46 4.03 15.26 -9.79
N ALA A 47 2.99 15.90 -10.34
CA ALA A 47 2.12 15.39 -11.41
C ALA A 47 1.69 13.93 -11.21
N ALA A 48 1.86 13.07 -12.22
CA ALA A 48 1.50 11.65 -12.14
C ALA A 48 2.45 10.81 -11.26
N LEU A 49 3.64 11.32 -10.94
CA LEU A 49 4.62 10.60 -10.12
C LEU A 49 4.11 10.39 -8.70
N LEU A 50 3.44 11.39 -8.12
CA LEU A 50 2.90 11.31 -6.76
C LEU A 50 1.82 10.21 -6.64
N PRO A 51 0.74 10.22 -7.45
CA PRO A 51 -0.23 9.13 -7.52
C PRO A 51 0.41 7.76 -7.77
N ALA A 52 1.37 7.67 -8.69
CA ALA A 52 2.09 6.44 -8.99
C ALA A 52 2.86 5.92 -7.78
N THR A 53 3.54 6.80 -7.05
CA THR A 53 4.25 6.43 -5.82
C THR A 53 3.29 5.84 -4.80
N PHE A 54 2.12 6.46 -4.61
CA PHE A 54 1.10 5.96 -3.68
C PHE A 54 0.52 4.60 -4.12
N PHE A 55 0.28 4.40 -5.40
CA PHE A 55 -0.16 3.10 -5.93
C PHE A 55 0.85 1.99 -5.64
N HIS A 56 2.13 2.19 -5.94
CA HIS A 56 3.17 1.20 -5.69
C HIS A 56 3.34 0.96 -4.18
N ALA A 57 3.31 2.02 -3.36
CA ALA A 57 3.35 1.89 -1.90
C ALA A 57 2.18 1.06 -1.37
N LEU A 58 0.97 1.24 -1.93
CA LEU A 58 -0.22 0.46 -1.58
C LEU A 58 -0.04 -1.03 -1.91
N ILE A 59 0.48 -1.36 -3.11
CA ILE A 59 0.78 -2.75 -3.51
C ILE A 59 1.82 -3.38 -2.58
N ILE A 60 2.91 -2.66 -2.30
CA ILE A 60 3.99 -3.15 -1.44
C ILE A 60 3.46 -3.39 -0.03
N LEU A 61 2.77 -2.42 0.56
CA LEU A 61 2.24 -2.54 1.91
C LEU A 61 1.22 -3.68 2.01
N GLY A 62 0.28 -3.77 1.06
CA GLY A 62 -0.68 -4.87 0.99
C GLY A 62 0.00 -6.24 0.90
N SER A 63 1.09 -6.34 0.14
CA SER A 63 1.87 -7.57 0.02
C SER A 63 2.56 -7.95 1.33
N ILE A 64 3.16 -6.98 2.04
CA ILE A 64 3.78 -7.20 3.36
C ILE A 64 2.75 -7.75 4.35
N PHE A 65 1.56 -7.14 4.42
CA PHE A 65 0.48 -7.60 5.30
C PHE A 65 -0.04 -8.98 4.92
N ALA A 66 -0.22 -9.26 3.63
CA ALA A 66 -0.66 -10.57 3.15
C ALA A 66 0.35 -11.67 3.50
N ILE A 67 1.65 -11.38 3.35
CA ILE A 67 2.74 -12.30 3.71
C ILE A 67 2.75 -12.51 5.22
N GLY A 68 2.69 -11.44 6.02
CA GLY A 68 2.69 -11.53 7.48
C GLY A 68 1.51 -12.34 8.01
N PHE A 69 0.30 -12.04 7.54
CA PHE A 69 -0.90 -12.78 7.91
C PHE A 69 -0.81 -14.28 7.55
N THR A 70 -0.25 -14.59 6.38
CA THR A 70 -0.05 -15.98 5.97
C THR A 70 0.99 -16.69 6.83
N ALA A 71 2.08 -16.01 7.18
CA ALA A 71 3.10 -16.53 8.08
C ALA A 71 2.56 -16.77 9.49
N GLU A 72 1.76 -15.85 10.05
CA GLU A 72 1.08 -16.05 11.34
C GLU A 72 0.18 -17.30 11.31
N LYS A 73 -0.61 -17.48 10.24
CA LYS A 73 -1.45 -18.69 10.06
C LYS A 73 -0.66 -19.99 9.96
N LEU A 74 0.58 -19.95 9.47
CA LEU A 74 1.48 -21.10 9.44
C LEU A 74 2.16 -21.38 10.80
N GLY A 75 1.92 -20.51 11.79
CA GLY A 75 2.45 -20.61 13.15
C GLY A 75 3.81 -19.96 13.32
N PHE A 76 4.20 -19.03 12.44
CA PHE A 76 5.33 -18.14 12.69
C PHE A 76 4.89 -17.04 13.64
N LYS A 77 5.70 -16.75 14.66
CA LYS A 77 5.44 -15.65 15.60
C LYS A 77 5.89 -14.34 14.95
N LEU A 78 4.94 -13.61 14.37
CA LEU A 78 5.13 -12.23 13.92
C LEU A 78 4.41 -11.34 14.92
N ASP A 79 5.07 -11.05 16.04
CA ASP A 79 4.39 -10.40 17.17
C ASP A 79 4.01 -8.93 16.92
N GLU A 80 4.49 -8.35 15.82
CA GLU A 80 4.45 -6.91 15.55
C GLU A 80 3.76 -6.51 14.23
N LEU A 81 3.53 -7.45 13.31
CA LEU A 81 3.06 -7.07 11.96
C LEU A 81 1.57 -6.73 11.94
N THR A 82 0.78 -7.38 12.80
CA THR A 82 -0.66 -7.13 12.93
C THR A 82 -0.93 -6.34 14.22
N PRO A 83 -1.48 -5.11 14.15
CA PRO A 83 -1.72 -4.32 15.35
C PRO A 83 -2.74 -5.00 16.27
N LYS A 84 -2.33 -5.22 17.53
CA LYS A 84 -3.14 -5.89 18.55
C LYS A 84 -4.12 -4.93 19.24
N THR A 85 -3.74 -3.66 19.37
CA THR A 85 -4.55 -2.62 20.02
C THR A 85 -5.57 -2.01 19.06
N THR A 86 -6.68 -1.50 19.59
CA THR A 86 -7.69 -0.77 18.79
C THR A 86 -7.06 0.44 18.10
N GLN A 87 -6.21 1.19 18.81
CA GLN A 87 -5.50 2.33 18.25
C GLN A 87 -4.62 1.91 17.06
N GLY A 88 -3.77 0.88 17.21
CA GLY A 88 -2.93 0.42 16.11
C GLY A 88 -3.72 -0.05 14.89
N LYS A 89 -4.92 -0.63 15.09
CA LYS A 89 -5.83 -0.99 13.99
C LYS A 89 -6.36 0.25 13.27
N ILE A 90 -6.72 1.31 14.01
CA ILE A 90 -7.15 2.58 13.43
C ILE A 90 -5.99 3.22 12.66
N SER A 91 -4.78 3.25 13.23
CA SER A 91 -3.59 3.79 12.56
C SER A 91 -3.30 3.03 11.26
N LEU A 92 -3.40 1.70 11.27
CA LEU A 92 -3.27 0.90 10.05
C LEU A 92 -4.32 1.28 8.98
N ILE A 93 -5.59 1.44 9.37
CA ILE A 93 -6.64 1.88 8.47
C ILE A 93 -6.31 3.28 7.91
N MET A 94 -5.81 4.19 8.73
CA MET A 94 -5.44 5.54 8.30
C MET A 94 -4.27 5.53 7.33
N VAL A 95 -3.29 4.64 7.50
CA VAL A 95 -2.23 4.43 6.49
C VAL A 95 -2.84 4.03 5.15
N PHE A 96 -3.75 3.05 5.13
CA PHE A 96 -4.41 2.63 3.89
C PHE A 96 -5.28 3.74 3.28
N ILE A 97 -5.99 4.52 4.09
CA ILE A 97 -6.76 5.69 3.61
C ILE A 97 -5.83 6.72 2.98
N MET A 98 -4.71 7.04 3.64
CA MET A 98 -3.72 7.97 3.11
C MET A 98 -3.15 7.49 1.78
N LEU A 99 -2.73 6.22 1.68
CA LEU A 99 -2.17 5.66 0.46
C LEU A 99 -3.21 5.61 -0.68
N ALA A 100 -4.42 5.12 -0.42
CA ALA A 100 -5.47 5.04 -1.42
C ALA A 100 -5.91 6.44 -1.89
N SER A 101 -6.02 7.39 -0.98
CA SER A 101 -6.37 8.78 -1.31
C SER A 101 -5.28 9.46 -2.14
N GLY A 102 -4.01 9.23 -1.79
CA GLY A 102 -2.85 9.71 -2.56
C GLY A 102 -2.82 9.17 -3.99
N MET A 103 -3.22 7.91 -4.19
CA MET A 103 -3.33 7.27 -5.50
C MET A 103 -4.42 7.92 -6.37
N ILE A 104 -5.61 8.17 -5.84
CA ILE A 104 -6.75 8.65 -6.65
C ILE A 104 -6.82 10.17 -6.82
N MET A 105 -5.96 10.92 -6.11
CA MET A 105 -5.98 12.39 -6.08
C MET A 105 -5.83 13.04 -7.45
N TRP A 106 -5.19 12.36 -8.39
CA TRP A 106 -5.04 12.84 -9.76
C TRP A 106 -6.37 12.98 -10.51
N TRP A 107 -7.25 11.98 -10.39
CA TRP A 107 -8.55 12.00 -11.06
C TRP A 107 -9.60 12.73 -10.22
N HIS A 108 -9.46 12.69 -8.89
CA HIS A 108 -10.42 13.27 -7.96
C HIS A 108 -9.69 14.14 -6.93
N PRO A 109 -9.50 15.45 -7.20
CA PRO A 109 -8.81 16.36 -6.28
C PRO A 109 -9.42 16.40 -4.87
N ILE A 110 -10.72 16.10 -4.74
CA ILE A 110 -11.39 15.99 -3.43
C ILE A 110 -10.79 14.92 -2.52
N ALA A 111 -10.09 13.91 -3.07
CA ALA A 111 -9.36 12.91 -2.30
C ALA A 111 -8.18 13.50 -1.50
N PHE A 112 -7.82 14.77 -1.74
CA PHE A 112 -6.91 15.51 -0.87
C PHE A 112 -7.42 15.65 0.57
N LEU A 113 -8.74 15.71 0.78
CA LEU A 113 -9.33 15.80 2.12
C LEU A 113 -9.07 14.54 2.98
N PRO A 114 -9.48 13.32 2.56
CA PRO A 114 -9.16 12.13 3.33
C PRO A 114 -7.65 11.88 3.45
N PHE A 115 -6.85 12.31 2.46
CA PHE A 115 -5.39 12.27 2.54
C PHE A 115 -4.86 13.09 3.73
N ILE A 116 -5.21 14.39 3.81
CA ILE A 116 -4.74 15.25 4.90
C ILE A 116 -5.28 14.78 6.25
N ILE A 117 -6.56 14.39 6.32
CA ILE A 117 -7.16 13.94 7.58
C ILE A 117 -6.40 12.72 8.11
N ALA A 118 -6.12 11.74 7.26
CA ALA A 118 -5.36 10.55 7.64
C ALA A 118 -3.91 10.89 8.01
N ALA A 119 -3.25 11.75 7.23
CA ALA A 119 -1.88 12.20 7.52
C ALA A 119 -1.80 12.96 8.85
N ALA A 120 -2.75 13.85 9.13
CA ALA A 120 -2.83 14.60 10.38
C ALA A 120 -3.08 13.67 11.57
N TYR A 121 -4.02 12.73 11.45
CA TYR A 121 -4.25 11.70 12.47
C TYR A 121 -2.96 10.94 12.79
N LEU A 122 -2.32 10.35 11.77
CA LEU A 122 -1.09 9.56 11.94
C LEU A 122 0.03 10.38 12.57
N THR A 123 0.19 11.63 12.16
CA THR A 123 1.21 12.52 12.72
C THR A 123 0.94 12.77 14.20
N ILE A 124 -0.31 13.06 14.57
CA ILE A 124 -0.70 13.35 15.96
C ILE A 124 -0.58 12.12 16.86
N THR A 125 -0.88 10.92 16.36
CA THR A 125 -0.99 9.73 17.21
C THR A 125 0.23 8.81 17.19
N GLU A 126 1.05 8.86 16.14
CA GLU A 126 2.22 7.96 15.99
C GLU A 126 3.56 8.72 16.04
N LEU A 127 3.56 10.04 15.82
CA LEU A 127 4.77 10.86 15.85
C LEU A 127 4.93 11.68 17.16
N PHE A 128 3.83 11.92 17.87
CA PHE A 128 3.76 12.62 19.17
C PHE A 128 3.21 11.68 20.25
#